data_AF-A0A920R7E0-F1
#
_entry.id   AF-A0A920R7E0-F1
#
_cell.length_a   1.000
_cell.length_b   1.000
_cell.length_c   1.000
_cell.angle_alpha   90.00
_cell.angle_beta   90.00
_cell.angle_gamma   90.00
#
_symmetry.space_group_name_H-M   'P 1'
#
loop_
_entity.id
_entity.type
_entity.pdbx_description
1 polymer ?
#
loop_
_entity_poly.entity_id
_entity_poly.type
_entity_poly.pdbx_seq_one_letter_code
_entity_poly.pdbx_strand_id
1 'polypeptide(L)'
;MQTALATNSAGVPAGALESLTDLNKALGDSIRLQILRLLKSESFGVLELCRILGIRQSALSHHLKILSNAQLVSTRREGNSIFYRRVFLSDDDYYREIKESVFDQVDLLPLAGSAEKKISQIQLERAQQSLSFFNKNADKFKEQQGLIVAHDDYGSILHDVIDSFGPFKR
;
A
#
# COMPACT_ATOMS: atom_id res chain seq x y z
N MET A 1 -17.09 -41.29 -18.96
CA MET A 1 -17.22 -40.29 -17.89
C MET A 1 -16.42 -39.07 -18.30
N GLN A 2 -17.09 -38.11 -18.92
CA GLN A 2 -16.49 -36.92 -19.51
C GLN A 2 -16.71 -35.79 -18.50
N THR A 3 -15.71 -35.51 -17.67
CA THR A 3 -15.79 -34.41 -16.70
C THR A 3 -15.48 -33.13 -17.46
N ALA A 4 -16.53 -32.34 -17.69
CA ALA A 4 -16.48 -31.06 -18.37
C ALA A 4 -15.46 -30.13 -17.70
N LEU A 5 -14.46 -29.70 -18.47
CA LEU A 5 -13.75 -28.45 -18.18
C LEU A 5 -14.77 -27.33 -18.37
N ALA A 6 -15.33 -26.84 -17.27
CA ALA A 6 -15.94 -25.52 -17.25
C ALA A 6 -14.81 -24.50 -17.43
N THR A 7 -14.41 -24.25 -18.69
CA THR A 7 -13.64 -23.07 -19.03
C THR A 7 -14.55 -21.88 -18.79
N ASN A 8 -14.47 -21.32 -17.58
CA ASN A 8 -15.07 -20.04 -17.25
C ASN A 8 -14.42 -19.00 -18.17
N SER A 9 -15.05 -18.70 -19.29
CA SER A 9 -14.67 -17.64 -20.22
C SER A 9 -15.08 -16.28 -19.63
N ALA A 10 -14.67 -16.01 -18.39
CA ALA A 10 -14.74 -14.69 -17.82
C ALA A 10 -13.61 -13.87 -18.44
N GLY A 11 -13.99 -12.87 -19.25
CA GLY A 11 -13.16 -11.92 -20.00
C GLY A 11 -11.65 -11.97 -19.75
N VAL A 12 -10.94 -12.83 -20.49
CA VAL A 12 -9.47 -12.84 -20.49
C VAL A 12 -8.98 -11.48 -21.01
N PRO A 13 -8.14 -10.75 -20.26
CA PRO A 13 -7.64 -9.46 -20.71
C PRO A 13 -6.75 -9.63 -21.96
N ALA A 14 -6.78 -8.65 -22.85
CA ALA A 14 -5.88 -8.63 -24.00
C ALA A 14 -4.42 -8.64 -23.52
N GLY A 15 -3.60 -9.54 -24.06
CA GLY A 15 -2.22 -9.72 -23.62
C GLY A 15 -2.07 -10.40 -22.25
N ALA A 16 -2.99 -11.31 -21.91
CA ALA A 16 -2.93 -12.05 -20.64
C ALA A 16 -1.62 -12.82 -20.47
N LEU A 17 -1.11 -13.46 -21.54
CA LEU A 17 0.13 -14.23 -21.44
C LEU A 17 1.34 -13.33 -21.13
N GLU A 18 1.42 -12.16 -21.78
CA GLU A 18 2.48 -11.16 -21.53
C GLU A 18 2.38 -10.61 -20.11
N SER A 19 1.16 -10.26 -19.67
CA SER A 19 0.91 -9.75 -18.32
C SER A 19 1.28 -10.77 -17.24
N LEU A 20 0.91 -12.04 -17.45
CA LEU A 20 1.28 -13.15 -16.57
C LEU A 20 2.80 -13.38 -16.57
N THR A 21 3.44 -13.25 -17.73
CA THR A 21 4.90 -13.35 -17.86
C THR A 21 5.59 -12.24 -17.06
N ASP A 22 5.13 -11.01 -17.16
CA ASP A 22 5.69 -9.87 -16.44
C ASP A 22 5.44 -9.97 -14.94
N LEU A 23 4.28 -10.46 -14.52
CA LEU A 23 3.99 -10.79 -13.12
C LEU A 23 4.98 -11.83 -12.57
N ASN A 24 5.16 -12.95 -13.28
CA ASN A 24 6.10 -14.00 -12.84
C ASN A 24 7.54 -13.51 -12.84
N LYS A 25 7.95 -12.73 -13.85
CA LYS A 25 9.25 -12.06 -13.85
C LYS A 25 9.40 -11.10 -12.68
N ALA A 26 8.33 -10.42 -12.24
CA ALA A 26 8.35 -9.55 -11.07
C ALA A 26 8.58 -10.31 -9.77
N LEU A 27 7.95 -11.47 -9.63
CA LEU A 27 8.00 -12.33 -8.46
C LEU A 27 9.27 -13.19 -8.37
N GLY A 28 9.91 -13.50 -9.49
CA GLY A 28 11.10 -14.36 -9.58
C GLY A 28 12.42 -13.77 -9.08
N ASP A 29 12.41 -12.81 -8.16
CA ASP A 29 13.62 -12.20 -7.59
C ASP A 29 13.51 -11.98 -6.09
N SER A 30 14.58 -12.37 -5.40
CA SER A 30 14.61 -12.37 -3.93
C SER A 30 14.49 -10.97 -3.33
N ILE A 31 15.04 -9.94 -3.96
CA ILE A 31 14.95 -8.56 -3.44
C ILE A 31 13.52 -8.04 -3.56
N ARG A 32 12.85 -8.29 -4.70
CA ARG A 32 11.45 -7.92 -4.89
C ARG A 32 10.52 -8.64 -3.91
N LEU A 33 10.73 -9.93 -3.66
CA LEU A 33 9.98 -10.65 -2.62
C LEU A 33 10.26 -10.09 -1.22
N GLN A 34 11.51 -9.71 -0.91
CA GLN A 34 11.84 -9.04 0.35
C GLN A 34 11.14 -7.67 0.49
N ILE A 35 11.08 -6.88 -0.59
CA ILE A 35 10.34 -5.61 -0.60
C ILE A 35 8.87 -5.87 -0.30
N LEU A 36 8.24 -6.81 -1.01
CA LEU A 36 6.84 -7.15 -0.77
C LEU A 36 6.64 -7.55 0.69
N ARG A 37 7.50 -8.42 1.24
CA ARG A 37 7.48 -8.81 2.66
C ARG A 37 7.50 -7.61 3.60
N LEU A 38 8.38 -6.64 3.37
CA LEU A 38 8.49 -5.43 4.19
C LEU A 38 7.23 -4.56 4.10
N LEU A 39 6.60 -4.48 2.93
CA LEU A 39 5.41 -3.66 2.68
C LEU A 39 4.10 -4.30 3.19
N LYS A 40 4.15 -5.40 3.96
CA LYS A 40 2.97 -6.12 4.47
C LYS A 40 2.05 -5.22 5.28
N SER A 41 2.59 -4.56 6.31
CA SER A 41 1.78 -3.87 7.32
C SER A 41 1.80 -2.35 7.17
N GLU A 42 2.76 -1.81 6.43
CA GLU A 42 3.02 -0.38 6.43
C GLU A 42 3.70 0.08 5.13
N SER A 43 3.67 1.40 4.92
CA SER A 43 4.29 2.03 3.77
C SER A 43 5.68 2.55 4.08
N PHE A 44 6.57 2.43 3.09
CA PHE A 44 7.94 2.90 3.19
C PHE A 44 8.33 3.74 1.99
N GLY A 45 9.07 4.81 2.25
CA GLY A 45 9.74 5.59 1.23
C GLY A 45 10.96 4.87 0.67
N VAL A 46 11.43 5.32 -0.50
CA VAL A 46 12.57 4.72 -1.19
C VAL A 46 13.81 4.71 -0.29
N LEU A 47 14.11 5.81 0.39
CA LEU A 47 15.30 5.89 1.26
C LEU A 47 15.20 4.99 2.50
N GLU A 48 14.01 4.78 3.04
CA GLU A 48 13.78 3.89 4.17
C GLU A 48 14.00 2.44 3.76
N LEU A 49 13.44 2.02 2.63
CA LEU A 49 13.67 0.69 2.06
C LEU A 49 15.15 0.46 1.74
N CYS A 50 15.87 1.46 1.22
CA CYS A 50 17.33 1.39 1.03
C CYS A 50 18.05 1.12 2.36
N ARG A 51 17.69 1.84 3.43
CA ARG A 51 18.27 1.65 4.76
C ARG A 51 18.01 0.24 5.28
N ILE A 52 16.77 -0.24 5.17
CA ILE A 52 16.36 -1.57 5.65
C ILE A 52 17.14 -2.67 4.92
N LEU A 53 17.09 -2.67 3.59
CA LEU A 53 17.66 -3.72 2.74
C LEU A 53 19.17 -3.58 2.51
N GLY A 54 19.76 -2.41 2.76
CA GLY A 54 21.19 -2.16 2.51
C GLY A 54 21.53 -2.05 1.02
N ILE A 55 20.58 -1.60 0.19
CA ILE A 55 20.72 -1.53 -1.27
C ILE A 55 20.80 -0.07 -1.72
N ARG A 56 21.55 0.18 -2.80
CA ARG A 56 21.64 1.52 -3.41
C ARG A 56 20.30 1.96 -3.99
N GLN A 57 20.02 3.27 -3.90
CA GLN A 57 18.77 3.86 -4.36
C GLN A 57 18.44 3.54 -5.82
N SER A 58 19.41 3.63 -6.74
CA SER A 58 19.17 3.34 -8.16
C SER A 58 18.68 1.91 -8.40
N ALA A 59 19.29 0.93 -7.73
CA ALA A 59 18.90 -0.46 -7.81
C ALA A 59 17.51 -0.67 -7.20
N LEU A 60 17.24 -0.09 -6.02
CA LEU A 60 15.93 -0.19 -5.39
C LEU A 60 14.82 0.43 -6.26
N SER A 61 15.04 1.61 -6.83
CA SER A 61 14.08 2.26 -7.73
C SER A 61 13.76 1.39 -8.94
N HIS A 62 14.74 0.67 -9.48
CA HIS A 62 14.51 -0.29 -10.56
C HIS A 62 13.60 -1.45 -10.10
N HIS A 63 13.86 -2.06 -8.94
CA HIS A 63 12.99 -3.12 -8.39
C HIS A 63 11.57 -2.61 -8.15
N LEU A 64 11.41 -1.42 -7.58
CA LEU A 64 10.11 -0.81 -7.32
C LEU A 64 9.35 -0.49 -8.61
N LYS A 65 10.05 -0.05 -9.67
CA LYS A 65 9.44 0.15 -10.99
C LYS A 65 8.87 -1.14 -11.56
N ILE A 66 9.63 -2.24 -11.48
CA ILE A 66 9.14 -3.54 -11.98
C ILE A 66 7.94 -4.02 -11.16
N LEU A 67 7.99 -3.91 -9.82
CA LEU A 67 6.87 -4.27 -8.95
C LEU A 67 5.62 -3.42 -9.24
N SER A 68 5.81 -2.12 -9.51
CA SER A 68 4.71 -1.20 -9.85
C SER A 68 4.10 -1.55 -11.21
N ASN A 69 4.93 -1.87 -12.21
CA ASN A 69 4.46 -2.27 -13.54
C ASN A 69 3.67 -3.59 -13.49
N ALA A 70 4.08 -4.52 -12.64
CA ALA A 70 3.36 -5.77 -12.39
C ALA A 70 2.17 -5.62 -11.41
N GLN A 71 1.82 -4.40 -11.04
CA GLN A 71 0.70 -4.08 -10.13
C GLN A 71 0.77 -4.81 -8.77
N LEU A 72 1.97 -5.04 -8.24
CA LEU A 72 2.17 -5.66 -6.92
C LEU A 72 2.28 -4.63 -5.79
N VAL A 73 2.65 -3.40 -6.14
CA VAL A 73 2.77 -2.27 -5.20
C VAL A 73 2.01 -1.07 -5.72
N SER A 74 1.49 -0.26 -4.80
CA SER A 74 0.92 1.06 -5.09
C SER A 74 1.78 2.14 -4.43
N THR A 75 1.64 3.36 -4.94
CA THR A 75 2.40 4.52 -4.49
C THR A 75 1.49 5.62 -3.97
N ARG A 76 1.97 6.35 -2.96
CA ARG A 76 1.34 7.56 -2.44
C ARG A 76 2.40 8.65 -2.34
N ARG A 77 2.09 9.84 -2.85
CA ARG A 77 2.96 11.01 -2.68
C ARG A 77 2.56 11.77 -1.43
N GLU A 78 3.53 12.04 -0.57
CA GLU A 78 3.38 12.87 0.63
C GLU A 78 4.45 13.97 0.61
N GLY A 79 4.02 15.19 0.30
CA GLY A 79 4.91 16.31 0.03
C GLY A 79 5.90 16.02 -1.11
N ASN A 80 7.19 16.00 -0.77
CA ASN A 80 8.28 15.73 -1.71
C ASN A 80 8.71 14.25 -1.76
N SER A 81 8.06 13.36 -0.98
CA SER A 81 8.43 11.94 -0.88
C SER A 81 7.37 11.03 -1.48
N ILE A 82 7.80 9.89 -2.03
CA ILE A 82 6.92 8.83 -2.52
C ILE A 82 7.04 7.63 -1.59
N PHE A 83 5.90 7.16 -1.09
CA PHE A 83 5.77 5.99 -0.25
C PHE A 83 5.16 4.84 -1.03
N TYR A 84 5.68 3.64 -0.83
CA TYR A 84 5.23 2.41 -1.44
C TYR A 84 4.50 1.54 -0.41
N ARG A 85 3.46 0.83 -0.85
CA ARG A 85 2.74 -0.19 -0.08
C ARG A 85 2.33 -1.32 -1.02
N ARG A 86 1.94 -2.48 -0.50
CA ARG A 86 1.30 -3.51 -1.33
C ARG A 86 0.02 -2.97 -1.96
N VAL A 87 -0.25 -3.45 -3.18
CA VAL A 87 -1.53 -3.21 -3.83
C VAL A 87 -2.67 -3.78 -2.97
N PHE A 88 -3.82 -3.12 -2.99
CA PHE A 88 -5.04 -3.71 -2.44
C PHE A 88 -5.65 -4.60 -3.54
N LEU A 89 -5.82 -5.89 -3.26
CA LEU A 89 -6.38 -6.83 -4.22
C LEU A 89 -7.91 -6.65 -4.26
N SER A 90 -8.43 -6.22 -5.40
CA SER A 90 -9.87 -6.14 -5.66
C SER A 90 -10.38 -7.45 -6.25
N ASP A 91 -11.68 -7.71 -6.12
CA ASP A 91 -12.31 -8.91 -6.68
C ASP A 91 -12.22 -8.98 -8.21
N ASP A 92 -12.12 -7.82 -8.88
CA ASP A 92 -11.94 -7.71 -10.34
C ASP A 92 -10.48 -7.92 -10.81
N ASP A 93 -9.53 -8.18 -9.91
CA ASP A 93 -8.13 -8.43 -10.30
C ASP A 93 -7.98 -9.84 -10.87
N TYR A 94 -7.77 -9.92 -12.19
CA TYR A 94 -7.67 -11.19 -12.92
C TYR A 94 -6.57 -12.13 -12.37
N TYR A 95 -5.50 -11.60 -11.76
CA TYR A 95 -4.41 -12.39 -11.18
C TYR A 95 -4.45 -12.44 -9.65
N ARG A 96 -5.60 -12.11 -9.03
CA ARG A 96 -5.79 -12.03 -7.57
C ARG A 96 -5.25 -13.27 -6.85
N GLU A 97 -5.64 -14.47 -7.28
CA GLU A 97 -5.29 -15.73 -6.61
C GLU A 97 -3.76 -15.94 -6.53
N ILE A 98 -3.04 -15.65 -7.61
CA ILE A 98 -1.58 -15.79 -7.65
C ILE A 98 -0.92 -14.74 -6.75
N LYS A 99 -1.39 -13.49 -6.82
CA LYS A 99 -0.85 -12.39 -5.99
C LYS A 99 -1.07 -12.65 -4.50
N GLU A 100 -2.28 -13.05 -4.12
CA GLU A 100 -2.67 -13.37 -2.75
C GLU A 100 -1.85 -14.54 -2.21
N SER A 101 -1.78 -15.65 -2.95
CA SER A 101 -0.98 -16.81 -2.58
C SER A 101 0.48 -16.45 -2.32
N VAL A 102 1.08 -15.64 -3.20
CA VAL A 102 2.48 -15.22 -3.01
C VAL A 102 2.65 -14.27 -1.83
N PHE A 103 1.73 -13.34 -1.61
CA PHE A 103 1.75 -12.47 -0.43
C PHE A 103 1.67 -13.29 0.86
N ASP A 104 0.76 -14.26 0.92
CA ASP A 104 0.61 -15.14 2.07
C ASP A 104 1.88 -15.96 2.32
N GLN A 105 2.46 -16.58 1.28
CA GLN A 105 3.67 -17.37 1.42
C GLN A 105 4.87 -16.51 1.87
N VAL A 106 5.02 -15.30 1.32
CA VAL A 106 6.09 -14.38 1.71
C VAL A 106 5.90 -13.90 3.15
N ASP A 107 4.67 -13.77 3.61
CA ASP A 107 4.32 -13.30 4.95
C ASP A 107 4.58 -14.32 6.05
N LEU A 108 4.68 -15.60 5.71
CA LEU A 108 5.09 -16.66 6.63
C LEU A 108 6.59 -16.66 6.90
N LEU A 109 7.40 -16.00 6.05
CA LEU A 109 8.85 -15.97 6.18
C LEU A 109 9.28 -14.89 7.18
N PRO A 110 10.01 -15.23 8.25
CA PRO A 110 10.43 -14.25 9.25
C PRO A 110 11.38 -13.21 8.66
N LEU A 111 11.25 -11.97 9.14
CA LEU A 111 12.21 -10.91 8.85
C LEU A 111 13.54 -11.21 9.57
N ALA A 112 14.65 -10.80 8.96
CA ALA A 112 15.92 -10.86 9.67
C ALA A 112 15.87 -9.88 10.86
N GLY A 113 16.38 -10.27 12.04
CA GLY A 113 16.34 -9.40 13.22
C GLY A 113 17.05 -8.05 13.05
N SER A 114 17.98 -7.93 12.08
CA SER A 114 18.58 -6.65 11.70
C SER A 114 17.60 -5.73 10.96
N ALA A 115 16.70 -6.29 10.14
CA ALA A 115 15.68 -5.54 9.43
C ALA A 115 14.60 -5.04 10.40
N GLU A 116 14.16 -5.89 11.33
CA GLU A 116 13.18 -5.52 12.37
C GLU A 116 13.66 -4.33 13.19
N LYS A 117 14.91 -4.36 13.67
CA LYS A 117 15.51 -3.24 14.40
C LYS A 117 15.50 -1.94 13.59
N LYS A 118 15.83 -2.00 12.30
CA LYS A 118 15.81 -0.82 11.41
C LYS A 118 14.39 -0.28 11.22
N ILE A 119 13.40 -1.17 11.08
CA ILE A 119 11.99 -0.78 10.98
C ILE A 119 11.55 -0.06 12.26
N SER A 120 11.83 -0.64 13.43
CA SER A 120 11.50 -0.01 14.72
C SER A 120 12.17 1.35 14.88
N GLN A 121 13.41 1.50 14.42
CA GLN A 121 14.11 2.79 14.44
C GLN A 121 13.44 3.82 13.53
N ILE A 122 13.04 3.43 12.32
CA ILE A 122 12.31 4.31 11.39
C ILE A 122 10.97 4.76 12.00
N GLN A 123 10.23 3.85 12.63
CA GLN A 123 8.98 4.18 13.30
C GLN A 123 9.17 5.18 14.43
N LEU A 124 10.23 5.00 15.24
CA LEU A 124 10.58 5.94 16.31
C LEU A 124 10.94 7.33 15.74
N GLU A 125 11.75 7.37 14.69
CA GLU A 125 12.11 8.62 13.98
C GLU A 125 10.86 9.35 13.48
N ARG A 126 9.95 8.63 12.82
CA ARG A 126 8.69 9.18 12.31
C ARG A 126 7.82 9.73 13.45
N ALA A 127 7.67 8.98 14.54
CA ALA A 127 6.89 9.41 15.70
C ALA A 127 7.45 10.70 16.32
N GLN A 128 8.77 10.79 16.47
CA GLN A 128 9.45 11.99 16.97
C GLN A 128 9.26 13.18 16.03
N GLN A 129 9.40 12.97 14.72
CA GLN A 129 9.20 14.02 13.71
C GLN A 129 7.76 14.52 13.70
N SER A 130 6.79 13.61 13.71
CA SER A 130 5.37 13.95 13.80
C SER A 130 5.09 14.76 15.07
N LEU A 131 5.55 14.30 16.23
CA LEU A 131 5.36 15.03 17.49
C LEU A 131 6.02 16.42 17.47
N SER A 132 7.25 16.53 16.96
CA SER A 132 7.95 17.81 16.83
C SER A 132 7.19 18.77 15.90
N PHE A 133 6.67 18.26 14.78
CA PHE A 133 5.85 19.02 13.85
C PHE A 133 4.56 19.50 14.52
N PHE A 134 3.84 18.62 15.22
CA PHE A 134 2.62 19.00 15.94
C PHE A 134 2.91 20.07 16.99
N ASN A 135 3.94 19.91 17.83
CA ASN A 135 4.29 20.88 18.87
C ASN A 135 4.66 22.25 18.29
N LYS A 136 5.45 22.29 17.20
CA LYS A 136 5.84 23.55 16.55
C LYS A 136 4.66 24.29 15.89
N ASN A 137 3.63 23.56 15.49
CA ASN A 137 2.45 24.12 14.83
C ASN A 137 1.22 24.20 15.75
N ALA A 138 1.32 23.76 17.00
CA ALA A 138 0.21 23.71 17.96
C ALA A 138 -0.39 25.10 18.21
N ASP A 139 0.45 26.13 18.27
CA ASP A 139 0.00 27.51 18.47
C ASP A 139 -0.77 28.06 17.26
N LYS A 140 -0.35 27.70 16.04
CA LYS A 140 -1.05 28.07 14.78
C LYS A 140 -2.37 27.33 14.60
N PHE A 141 -2.46 26.10 15.12
CA PHE A 141 -3.67 25.30 15.06
C PHE A 141 -4.81 25.91 15.90
N LYS A 142 -4.49 26.58 17.01
CA LYS A 142 -5.47 27.31 17.83
C LYS A 142 -6.07 28.52 17.12
N GLU A 143 -5.27 29.23 16.31
CA GLU A 143 -5.77 30.38 15.53
C GLU A 143 -6.71 29.95 14.38
N GLN A 144 -6.47 28.79 13.76
CA GLN A 144 -7.26 28.32 12.62
C GLN A 144 -8.54 27.54 13.01
N GLN A 145 -8.69 27.08 14.26
CA GLN A 145 -9.92 26.44 14.72
C GLN A 145 -11.14 27.39 14.73
N GLY A 146 -10.92 28.71 14.76
CA GLY A 146 -12.00 29.70 14.61
C GLY A 146 -12.62 29.78 13.21
N LEU A 147 -12.06 29.07 12.21
CA LEU A 147 -12.56 29.02 10.82
C LEU A 147 -13.30 27.72 10.49
N ILE A 148 -13.31 26.75 11.41
CA ILE A 148 -14.11 25.53 11.30
C ILE A 148 -15.38 25.81 12.11
N VAL A 149 -16.51 25.91 11.39
CA VAL A 149 -17.85 26.05 11.95
C VAL A 149 -18.04 25.00 13.06
N ALA A 150 -18.60 25.41 14.20
CA ALA A 150 -18.79 24.52 15.34
C ALA A 150 -19.70 23.34 14.97
N HIS A 151 -19.52 22.19 15.63
CA HIS A 151 -20.34 21.00 15.39
C HIS A 151 -21.85 21.29 15.51
N ASP A 152 -22.22 22.20 16.40
CA ASP A 152 -23.61 22.62 16.61
C ASP A 152 -24.25 23.26 15.36
N ASP A 153 -23.45 23.85 14.48
CA ASP A 153 -23.92 24.59 13.30
C ASP A 153 -24.00 23.71 12.03
N TYR A 154 -23.25 22.61 11.93
CA TYR A 154 -23.31 21.68 10.79
C TYR A 154 -23.97 20.33 11.10
N GLY A 155 -24.14 19.98 12.38
CA GLY A 155 -24.67 18.69 12.81
C GLY A 155 -26.09 18.43 12.33
N SER A 156 -26.96 19.44 12.38
CA SER A 156 -28.35 19.35 11.89
C SER A 156 -28.43 19.16 10.37
N ILE A 157 -27.56 19.82 9.61
CA ILE A 157 -27.50 19.72 8.14
C ILE A 157 -27.00 18.34 7.70
N LEU A 158 -26.04 17.76 8.43
CA LEU A 158 -25.55 16.40 8.14
C LEU A 158 -26.64 15.34 8.33
N HIS A 159 -27.52 15.49 9.31
CA HIS A 159 -28.65 14.58 9.49
C HIS A 159 -29.60 14.61 8.29
N ASP A 160 -29.97 15.81 7.82
CA ASP A 160 -30.84 15.95 6.63
C ASP A 160 -30.21 15.35 5.38
N VAL A 161 -28.90 15.54 5.19
CA VAL A 161 -28.16 15.00 4.04
C VAL A 161 -28.09 13.47 4.12
N ILE A 162 -27.77 12.91 5.29
CA ILE A 162 -27.68 11.45 5.49
C ILE A 162 -29.07 10.80 5.32
N ASP A 163 -30.13 11.42 5.83
CA ASP A 163 -31.49 10.93 5.70
C ASP A 163 -32.00 11.03 4.24
N SER A 164 -31.50 12.00 3.46
CA SER A 164 -31.80 12.13 2.03
C SER A 164 -31.22 10.99 1.17
N PHE A 165 -30.21 10.26 1.66
CA PHE A 165 -29.59 9.16 0.91
C PHE A 165 -30.34 7.82 1.03
N GLY A 166 -31.38 7.73 1.86
CA GLY A 166 -32.17 6.51 2.05
C GLY A 166 -31.36 5.34 2.64
N PRO A 167 -32.01 4.22 3.02
CA PRO A 167 -31.31 3.12 3.66
C PRO A 167 -30.32 2.48 2.68
N PHE A 168 -29.03 2.51 3.03
CA PHE A 168 -27.97 1.79 2.34
C PHE A 168 -28.36 0.31 2.22
N LYS A 169 -28.81 -0.10 1.03
CA LYS A 169 -29.01 -1.52 0.71
C LYS A 169 -27.65 -2.21 0.75
N ARG A 170 -27.49 -3.12 1.72
CA ARG A 170 -26.40 -4.10 1.76
C ARG A 170 -26.55 -5.14 0.67
#